data_AF-A0A653Y6P1-F1
#
_entry.id   AF-A0A653Y6P1-F1
#
_cell.length_a   1.000
_cell.length_b   1.000
_cell.length_c   1.000
_cell.angle_alpha   90.00
_cell.angle_beta   90.00
_cell.angle_gamma   90.00
#
_symmetry.space_group_name_H-M   'P 1'
#
loop_
_entity.id
_entity.type
_entity.pdbx_description
1 polymer ?
#
loop_
_entity_poly.entity_id
_entity_poly.type
_entity_poly.pdbx_seq_one_letter_code
_entity_poly.pdbx_strand_id
1 'polypeptide(L)'
;MSSTPSPFIRCVVVAALSLCLGATGCTAGPGSSPQTSPPTTSEQPSSPTESASPPSQEPVTGASTSTAPTPKTWPEVVAQVQPGVGQFYVTRCNAGATGTGFLIGPDLVVTAAHVVREASAISIAFGRTSVNATVLGKNDVADIALVRTDSPVQGHQFQLRSSEPPVGSDVAALGFPLGHPFTLTRGTVSALDAEQDIGDRILQNLIQTDAAVNHGNSGGPLITQDGQVAGVVVTIEIRDNVRAEGIAYAVTAPRVATAVNEWKSRSTPVAFKDCGNAPAPGSGFFPLTVSANHDQARNIGQSLILHGQGINQGAYTSAFKLLTPELQATFGDATKWSADLGSSYWTKAEIFNVTGTPSADDLDADVNLQTIQDAAHGPNAQTCSNWKIRYSMHWDGTVWLIAGTSLPFGEPTAC
;
A
#
# COMPACT_ATOMS: atom_id res chain seq x y z
N MET A 1 9.00 -36.49 36.68
CA MET A 1 10.23 -35.84 36.17
C MET A 1 9.83 -35.00 34.97
N SER A 2 10.27 -33.74 34.89
CA SER A 2 9.90 -32.83 33.80
C SER A 2 10.96 -32.87 32.71
N SER A 3 10.60 -33.35 31.52
CA SER A 3 11.51 -33.38 30.37
C SER A 3 11.39 -32.08 29.58
N THR A 4 12.16 -31.05 29.98
CA THR A 4 12.33 -29.84 29.16
C THR A 4 13.00 -30.21 27.83
N PRO A 5 12.39 -29.89 26.66
CA PRO A 5 13.03 -30.15 25.37
C PRO A 5 14.27 -29.27 25.17
N SER A 6 15.17 -29.69 24.29
CA SER A 6 16.43 -28.96 24.03
C SER A 6 16.17 -27.63 23.29
N PRO A 7 17.06 -26.62 23.45
CA PRO A 7 16.89 -25.31 22.80
C PRO A 7 16.84 -25.40 21.27
N PHE A 8 17.51 -26.39 20.67
CA PHE A 8 17.47 -26.65 19.22
C PHE A 8 16.05 -26.78 18.66
N ILE A 9 15.10 -27.34 19.42
CA ILE A 9 13.71 -27.52 18.97
C ILE A 9 12.94 -26.18 18.97
N ARG A 10 13.39 -25.16 19.73
CA ARG A 10 12.74 -23.84 19.78
C ARG A 10 13.15 -22.93 18.64
N CYS A 11 14.44 -22.88 18.28
CA CYS A 11 14.91 -22.03 17.18
C CYS A 11 14.30 -22.43 15.83
N VAL A 12 14.06 -23.74 15.61
CA VAL A 12 13.40 -24.25 14.40
C VAL A 12 11.99 -23.65 14.25
N VAL A 13 11.25 -23.43 15.34
CA VAL A 13 9.85 -22.92 15.32
C VAL A 13 9.75 -21.44 14.90
N VAL A 14 10.88 -20.75 14.63
CA VAL A 14 10.90 -19.42 13.99
C VAL A 14 10.99 -19.49 12.45
N ALA A 15 11.29 -20.67 11.87
CA ALA A 15 11.42 -20.85 10.41
C ALA A 15 10.82 -22.17 9.84
N ALA A 16 10.41 -23.12 10.68
CA ALA A 16 9.78 -24.37 10.27
C ALA A 16 8.92 -25.00 11.39
N LEU A 17 7.72 -25.48 11.03
CA LEU A 17 6.91 -26.40 11.84
C LEU A 17 6.32 -27.49 10.93
N SER A 18 6.43 -28.78 11.30
CA SER A 18 5.87 -29.91 10.54
C SER A 18 5.80 -31.20 11.36
N LEU A 19 4.84 -32.08 10.98
CA LEU A 19 4.62 -33.48 11.43
C LEU A 19 4.10 -33.63 12.89
N CYS A 20 3.13 -34.49 13.25
CA CYS A 20 2.37 -35.64 12.66
C CYS A 20 0.93 -35.64 13.27
N LEU A 21 -0.12 -36.41 12.91
CA LEU A 21 -0.59 -37.35 11.85
C LEU A 21 -2.13 -37.56 12.11
N GLY A 22 -2.99 -38.14 11.26
CA GLY A 22 -2.87 -38.62 9.87
C GLY A 22 -3.80 -39.82 9.55
N ALA A 23 -4.56 -39.74 8.44
CA ALA A 23 -5.43 -40.79 7.83
C ALA A 23 -6.72 -41.18 8.62
N THR A 24 -7.81 -41.76 8.05
CA THR A 24 -8.13 -42.28 6.69
C THR A 24 -9.59 -41.95 6.30
N GLY A 25 -9.98 -41.99 5.01
CA GLY A 25 -11.39 -42.15 4.61
C GLY A 25 -11.69 -41.81 3.14
N CYS A 26 -12.11 -42.81 2.35
CA CYS A 26 -12.50 -42.62 0.95
C CYS A 26 -14.00 -42.90 0.73
N THR A 27 -14.66 -42.06 -0.08
CA THR A 27 -15.56 -42.50 -1.17
C THR A 27 -15.76 -41.36 -2.15
N ALA A 28 -15.90 -41.65 -3.44
CA ALA A 28 -16.28 -40.70 -4.47
C ALA A 28 -17.50 -41.24 -5.25
N GLY A 29 -18.42 -40.36 -5.63
CA GLY A 29 -19.60 -40.69 -6.43
C GLY A 29 -19.88 -39.57 -7.45
N PRO A 30 -20.04 -39.88 -8.75
CA PRO A 30 -20.25 -38.86 -9.77
C PRO A 30 -21.72 -38.41 -9.81
N GLY A 31 -21.96 -37.15 -9.42
CA GLY A 31 -23.23 -36.46 -9.68
C GLY A 31 -23.20 -35.78 -11.05
N SER A 32 -24.02 -36.26 -11.98
CA SER A 32 -24.10 -35.75 -13.36
C SER A 32 -25.10 -34.58 -13.50
N SER A 33 -25.16 -34.02 -14.73
CA SER A 33 -26.24 -33.15 -15.28
C SER A 33 -25.91 -31.63 -15.24
N PRO A 34 -26.47 -30.81 -16.17
CA PRO A 34 -25.59 -29.94 -16.96
C PRO A 34 -25.96 -28.45 -16.93
N GLN A 35 -25.03 -27.60 -17.42
CA GLN A 35 -25.37 -26.24 -17.85
C GLN A 35 -25.19 -26.07 -19.36
N THR A 36 -26.23 -25.57 -19.98
CA THR A 36 -26.37 -25.30 -21.42
C THR A 36 -25.77 -23.94 -21.79
N SER A 37 -24.93 -23.90 -22.82
CA SER A 37 -24.51 -22.64 -23.45
C SER A 37 -25.69 -21.93 -24.11
N PRO A 38 -25.87 -20.61 -23.94
CA PRO A 38 -26.76 -19.81 -24.79
C PRO A 38 -26.18 -19.67 -26.21
N PRO A 39 -27.02 -19.62 -27.26
CA PRO A 39 -26.57 -19.32 -28.62
C PRO A 39 -26.42 -17.80 -28.83
N THR A 40 -25.28 -17.37 -29.39
CA THR A 40 -25.10 -15.98 -29.84
C THR A 40 -25.70 -15.78 -31.23
N THR A 41 -26.97 -15.37 -31.29
CA THR A 41 -27.60 -14.95 -32.55
C THR A 41 -26.99 -13.63 -33.03
N SER A 42 -26.44 -13.62 -34.24
CA SER A 42 -26.01 -12.40 -34.93
C SER A 42 -27.04 -12.05 -36.00
N GLU A 43 -27.75 -10.93 -35.84
CA GLU A 43 -28.58 -10.35 -36.89
C GLU A 43 -28.10 -8.93 -37.21
N GLN A 44 -27.80 -8.69 -38.48
CA GLN A 44 -27.33 -7.43 -39.03
C GLN A 44 -28.37 -6.93 -40.05
N PRO A 45 -29.14 -5.86 -39.75
CA PRO A 45 -29.93 -5.16 -40.75
C PRO A 45 -29.05 -4.25 -41.61
N SER A 46 -29.29 -4.25 -42.92
CA SER A 46 -28.53 -3.44 -43.89
C SER A 46 -29.10 -2.04 -44.09
N SER A 47 -28.19 -1.11 -44.44
CA SER A 47 -28.38 0.19 -45.11
C SER A 47 -29.69 0.45 -45.87
N PRO A 48 -30.04 1.75 -46.02
CA PRO A 48 -29.84 2.32 -47.36
C PRO A 48 -29.00 3.61 -47.40
N THR A 49 -28.44 3.86 -48.58
CA THR A 49 -27.68 5.06 -48.96
C THR A 49 -28.59 6.27 -49.17
N GLU A 50 -28.16 7.45 -48.74
CA GLU A 50 -28.55 8.71 -49.40
C GLU A 50 -27.30 9.56 -49.65
N SER A 51 -27.27 10.30 -50.77
CA SER A 51 -26.08 11.00 -51.27
C SER A 51 -26.43 12.43 -51.66
N ALA A 52 -25.79 13.40 -51.00
CA ALA A 52 -25.98 14.82 -51.24
C ALA A 52 -24.65 15.58 -51.13
N SER A 53 -24.05 15.91 -52.26
CA SER A 53 -22.82 16.72 -52.33
C SER A 53 -23.13 18.21 -52.18
N PRO A 54 -22.48 18.94 -51.25
CA PRO A 54 -22.47 20.40 -51.25
C PRO A 54 -21.68 20.96 -52.45
N PRO A 55 -21.97 22.19 -52.92
CA PRO A 55 -21.23 22.82 -54.03
C PRO A 55 -19.87 23.37 -53.56
N SER A 56 -18.87 23.31 -54.46
CA SER A 56 -17.53 23.86 -54.20
C SER A 56 -17.53 25.38 -54.09
N GLN A 57 -16.84 25.91 -53.08
CA GLN A 57 -16.38 27.30 -53.04
C GLN A 57 -14.94 27.38 -52.50
N GLU A 58 -14.08 28.07 -53.24
CA GLU A 58 -12.75 28.52 -52.84
C GLU A 58 -12.69 30.06 -53.00
N PRO A 59 -11.72 30.76 -52.38
CA PRO A 59 -11.25 30.56 -51.01
C PRO A 59 -11.20 31.89 -50.24
N VAL A 60 -11.67 31.93 -48.98
CA VAL A 60 -11.42 33.08 -48.10
C VAL A 60 -10.12 32.88 -47.31
N THR A 61 -9.06 33.55 -47.78
CA THR A 61 -7.79 33.65 -47.07
C THR A 61 -7.92 34.52 -45.82
N GLY A 62 -7.31 34.11 -44.70
CA GLY A 62 -7.17 34.97 -43.52
C GLY A 62 -7.93 34.57 -42.25
N ALA A 63 -8.02 33.29 -41.92
CA ALA A 63 -8.33 32.84 -40.56
C ALA A 63 -7.08 32.25 -39.90
N SER A 64 -6.43 32.99 -39.01
CA SER A 64 -5.34 32.45 -38.17
C SER A 64 -5.94 31.55 -37.10
N THR A 65 -6.04 30.25 -37.40
CA THR A 65 -6.44 29.22 -36.45
C THR A 65 -5.38 29.09 -35.35
N SER A 66 -5.57 29.85 -34.27
CA SER A 66 -4.98 29.53 -32.97
C SER A 66 -5.63 28.23 -32.50
N THR A 67 -5.02 27.09 -32.87
CA THR A 67 -5.48 25.77 -32.46
C THR A 67 -5.32 25.65 -30.95
N ALA A 68 -6.41 25.91 -30.22
CA ALA A 68 -6.47 25.66 -28.78
C ALA A 68 -6.06 24.20 -28.53
N PRO A 69 -5.15 23.91 -27.57
CA PRO A 69 -4.71 22.55 -27.31
C PRO A 69 -5.91 21.66 -26.97
N THR A 70 -6.02 20.51 -27.64
CA THR A 70 -7.04 19.50 -27.32
C THR A 70 -6.93 19.13 -25.84
N PRO A 71 -8.03 19.17 -25.05
CA PRO A 71 -8.01 18.73 -23.66
C PRO A 71 -7.52 17.29 -23.55
N LYS A 72 -6.54 17.04 -22.67
CA LYS A 72 -6.03 15.68 -22.41
C LYS A 72 -7.15 14.78 -21.91
N THR A 73 -7.18 13.54 -22.36
CA THR A 73 -8.09 12.53 -21.83
C THR A 73 -7.59 12.00 -20.48
N TRP A 74 -8.51 11.51 -19.64
CA TRP A 74 -8.14 10.93 -18.34
C TRP A 74 -7.06 9.81 -18.42
N PRO A 75 -7.08 8.88 -19.40
CA PRO A 75 -5.98 7.92 -19.58
C PRO A 75 -4.61 8.54 -19.83
N GLU A 76 -4.53 9.61 -20.62
CA GLU A 76 -3.25 10.32 -20.89
C GLU A 76 -2.75 11.04 -19.62
N VAL A 77 -3.66 11.66 -18.86
CA VAL A 77 -3.33 12.28 -17.56
C VAL A 77 -2.81 11.21 -16.60
N VAL A 78 -3.51 10.09 -16.42
CA VAL A 78 -3.07 8.99 -15.54
C VAL A 78 -1.72 8.43 -15.95
N ALA A 79 -1.53 8.12 -17.23
CA ALA A 79 -0.26 7.59 -17.73
C ALA A 79 0.92 8.55 -17.48
N GLN A 80 0.67 9.86 -17.51
CA GLN A 80 1.66 10.88 -17.17
C GLN A 80 1.93 10.95 -15.65
N VAL A 81 0.89 10.93 -14.80
CA VAL A 81 1.02 11.28 -13.38
C VAL A 81 1.12 10.10 -12.40
N GLN A 82 0.66 8.90 -12.78
CA GLN A 82 0.72 7.68 -11.95
C GLN A 82 2.11 7.38 -11.39
N PRO A 83 3.24 7.54 -12.12
CA PRO A 83 4.58 7.33 -11.56
C PRO A 83 4.92 8.26 -10.38
N GLY A 84 4.18 9.36 -10.20
CA GLY A 84 4.32 10.27 -9.07
C GLY A 84 3.56 9.87 -7.80
N VAL A 85 2.71 8.83 -7.85
CA VAL A 85 1.83 8.41 -6.75
C VAL A 85 2.44 7.18 -6.05
N GLY A 86 2.67 7.30 -4.75
CA GLY A 86 3.36 6.31 -3.93
C GLY A 86 2.45 5.65 -2.90
N GLN A 87 2.60 4.35 -2.72
CA GLN A 87 1.86 3.56 -1.73
C GLN A 87 2.63 3.53 -0.40
N PHE A 88 2.01 3.97 0.69
CA PHE A 88 2.63 4.05 2.00
C PHE A 88 2.48 2.74 2.78
N TYR A 89 3.56 2.33 3.43
CA TYR A 89 3.61 1.29 4.46
C TYR A 89 4.18 1.93 5.72
N VAL A 90 3.36 2.00 6.77
CA VAL A 90 3.73 2.64 8.04
C VAL A 90 3.71 1.59 9.14
N THR A 91 4.85 1.40 9.80
CA THR A 91 4.95 0.55 10.98
C THR A 91 4.67 1.42 12.20
N ARG A 92 3.76 1.02 13.08
CA ARG A 92 3.56 1.60 14.43
C ARG A 92 3.81 0.50 15.46
N CYS A 93 3.86 0.81 16.75
CA CYS A 93 4.16 -0.20 17.78
C CYS A 93 3.06 -1.27 17.95
N ASN A 94 1.81 -0.95 17.65
CA ASN A 94 0.63 -1.77 17.96
C ASN A 94 -0.19 -2.22 16.72
N ALA A 95 0.10 -1.68 15.54
CA ALA A 95 -0.47 -2.06 14.25
C ALA A 95 0.43 -1.60 13.09
N GLY A 96 0.28 -2.21 11.92
CA GLY A 96 0.66 -1.57 10.65
C GLY A 96 -0.41 -0.58 10.17
N ALA A 97 -0.09 0.24 9.19
CA ALA A 97 -1.04 1.07 8.45
C ALA A 97 -0.59 1.27 7.00
N THR A 98 -1.55 1.47 6.10
CA THR A 98 -1.32 1.77 4.68
C THR A 98 -1.99 3.08 4.28
N GLY A 99 -1.58 3.63 3.13
CA GLY A 99 -2.13 4.87 2.58
C GLY A 99 -1.53 5.21 1.23
N THR A 100 -1.80 6.42 0.76
CA THR A 100 -1.26 6.98 -0.48
C THR A 100 -0.51 8.28 -0.17
N GLY A 101 0.44 8.64 -1.02
CA GLY A 101 0.96 10.00 -1.12
C GLY A 101 1.46 10.31 -2.53
N PHE A 102 1.93 11.52 -2.76
CA PHE A 102 2.38 11.95 -4.09
C PHE A 102 3.58 12.90 -4.05
N LEU A 103 4.46 12.78 -5.06
CA LEU A 103 5.66 13.60 -5.19
C LEU A 103 5.34 15.05 -5.55
N ILE A 104 5.95 15.99 -4.82
CA ILE A 104 5.91 17.45 -5.08
C ILE A 104 7.33 18.03 -5.29
N GLY A 105 8.28 17.15 -5.60
CA GLY A 105 9.71 17.39 -5.71
C GLY A 105 10.44 16.05 -5.92
N PRO A 106 11.78 16.04 -6.03
CA PRO A 106 12.54 14.82 -6.27
C PRO A 106 12.53 13.86 -5.08
N ASP A 107 12.45 14.38 -3.86
CA ASP A 107 12.54 13.65 -2.59
C ASP A 107 11.41 14.01 -1.62
N LEU A 108 10.39 14.76 -2.05
CA LEU A 108 9.33 15.31 -1.19
C LEU A 108 7.96 14.74 -1.55
N VAL A 109 7.29 14.12 -0.58
CA VAL A 109 6.00 13.44 -0.75
C VAL A 109 4.95 13.99 0.22
N VAL A 110 3.80 14.41 -0.30
CA VAL A 110 2.63 14.81 0.51
C VAL A 110 1.77 13.58 0.80
N THR A 111 1.20 13.50 2.00
CA THR A 111 0.22 12.49 2.43
C THR A 111 -0.68 13.07 3.54
N ALA A 112 -1.59 12.27 4.11
CA ALA A 112 -2.43 12.67 5.23
C ALA A 112 -1.72 12.44 6.58
N ALA A 113 -1.97 13.28 7.59
CA ALA A 113 -1.31 13.17 8.88
C ALA A 113 -1.65 11.85 9.61
N HIS A 114 -2.89 11.37 9.46
CA HIS A 114 -3.34 10.11 10.07
C HIS A 114 -2.67 8.86 9.49
N VAL A 115 -2.08 8.91 8.28
CA VAL A 115 -1.30 7.81 7.70
C VAL A 115 0.02 7.68 8.48
N VAL A 116 0.74 8.79 8.66
CA VAL A 116 2.07 8.81 9.29
C VAL A 116 2.04 9.00 10.82
N ARG A 117 0.85 9.09 11.43
CA ARG A 117 0.68 9.20 12.89
C ARG A 117 1.33 8.00 13.59
N GLU A 118 2.08 8.27 14.66
CA GLU A 118 2.77 7.26 15.50
C GLU A 118 3.65 6.25 14.72
N ALA A 119 4.16 6.67 13.55
CA ALA A 119 5.12 5.88 12.78
C ALA A 119 6.40 5.63 13.60
N SER A 120 6.82 4.37 13.64
CA SER A 120 8.17 3.93 14.01
C SER A 120 9.08 3.82 12.77
N ALA A 121 8.50 3.46 11.62
CA ALA A 121 9.14 3.52 10.31
C ALA A 121 8.10 3.78 9.20
N ILE A 122 8.56 4.39 8.10
CA ILE A 122 7.77 4.65 6.88
C ILE A 122 8.56 4.17 5.66
N SER A 123 7.88 3.46 4.76
CA SER A 123 8.36 3.13 3.42
C SER A 123 7.29 3.41 2.39
N ILE A 124 7.70 3.84 1.19
CA ILE A 124 6.81 4.27 0.11
C ILE A 124 7.20 3.53 -1.16
N ALA A 125 6.27 2.77 -1.74
CA ALA A 125 6.46 2.10 -3.03
C ALA A 125 5.96 2.96 -4.19
N PHE A 126 6.87 3.27 -5.11
CA PHE A 126 6.61 3.88 -6.41
C PHE A 126 6.80 2.81 -7.48
N GLY A 127 5.70 2.22 -7.95
CA GLY A 127 5.71 1.12 -8.91
C GLY A 127 6.47 -0.11 -8.39
N ARG A 128 7.69 -0.35 -8.88
CA ARG A 128 8.54 -1.48 -8.44
C ARG A 128 9.56 -1.13 -7.35
N THR A 129 9.74 0.15 -7.01
CA THR A 129 10.79 0.62 -6.11
C THR A 129 10.19 1.07 -4.79
N SER A 130 10.64 0.51 -3.67
CA SER A 130 10.32 1.00 -2.32
C SER A 130 11.46 1.88 -1.81
N VAL A 131 11.13 2.99 -1.16
CA VAL A 131 12.08 3.92 -0.53
C VAL A 131 11.60 4.32 0.86
N ASN A 132 12.53 4.40 1.81
CA ASN A 132 12.26 4.88 3.16
C ASN A 132 11.84 6.36 3.11
N ALA A 133 11.13 6.84 4.14
CA ALA A 133 10.91 8.27 4.32
C ALA A 133 10.93 8.70 5.79
N THR A 134 11.22 9.97 6.04
CA THR A 134 11.15 10.65 7.34
C THR A 134 10.11 11.77 7.30
N VAL A 135 9.41 12.04 8.41
CA VAL A 135 8.37 13.09 8.45
C VAL A 135 9.02 14.47 8.68
N LEU A 136 8.93 15.39 7.71
CA LEU A 136 9.42 16.76 7.89
C LEU A 136 8.45 17.60 8.74
N GLY A 137 7.15 17.34 8.59
CA GLY A 137 6.11 18.00 9.36
C GLY A 137 4.76 17.34 9.16
N LYS A 138 3.89 17.49 10.15
CA LYS A 138 2.47 17.15 10.07
C LYS A 138 1.65 18.18 10.81
N ASN A 139 0.43 18.40 10.34
CA ASN A 139 -0.61 19.15 11.03
C ASN A 139 -1.78 18.19 11.20
N ASP A 140 -1.96 17.65 12.41
CA ASP A 140 -3.05 16.73 12.70
C ASP A 140 -4.42 17.40 12.49
N VAL A 141 -4.57 18.67 12.92
CA VAL A 141 -5.83 19.42 12.79
C VAL A 141 -6.28 19.56 11.32
N ALA A 142 -5.34 19.87 10.42
CA ALA A 142 -5.61 19.94 8.98
C ALA A 142 -5.48 18.58 8.26
N ASP A 143 -5.07 17.52 8.97
CA ASP A 143 -4.78 16.17 8.48
C ASP A 143 -3.81 16.07 7.28
N ILE A 144 -2.78 16.91 7.23
CA ILE A 144 -1.74 16.88 6.18
C ILE A 144 -0.37 16.54 6.78
N ALA A 145 0.45 15.78 6.07
CA ALA A 145 1.88 15.62 6.35
C ALA A 145 2.75 15.78 5.09
N LEU A 146 3.98 16.23 5.31
CA LEU A 146 5.08 16.20 4.33
C LEU A 146 6.16 15.25 4.83
N VAL A 147 6.53 14.28 4.00
CA VAL A 147 7.65 13.39 4.26
C VAL A 147 8.75 13.58 3.21
N ARG A 148 10.00 13.32 3.60
CA ARG A 148 11.16 13.29 2.70
C ARG A 148 11.63 11.85 2.53
N THR A 149 11.88 11.41 1.30
CA THR A 149 12.45 10.09 1.02
C THR A 149 13.97 10.10 1.22
N ASP A 150 14.54 8.99 1.70
CA ASP A 150 15.99 8.88 1.96
C ASP A 150 16.85 9.03 0.69
N SER A 151 16.26 8.78 -0.48
CA SER A 151 16.84 9.04 -1.80
C SER A 151 15.81 9.65 -2.77
N PRO A 152 16.24 10.40 -3.80
CA PRO A 152 15.35 10.89 -4.85
C PRO A 152 14.61 9.77 -5.60
N VAL A 153 13.36 10.02 -5.95
CA VAL A 153 12.47 9.10 -6.68
C VAL A 153 12.25 9.60 -8.11
N GLN A 154 12.27 8.68 -9.08
CA GLN A 154 11.85 8.98 -10.45
C GLN A 154 10.33 8.84 -10.55
N GLY A 155 9.64 9.95 -10.77
CA GLY A 155 8.18 10.01 -10.86
C GLY A 155 7.68 11.38 -11.31
N HIS A 156 6.36 11.51 -11.51
CA HIS A 156 5.76 12.81 -11.80
C HIS A 156 5.76 13.70 -10.57
N GLN A 157 6.26 14.93 -10.70
CA GLN A 157 6.21 15.93 -9.63
C GLN A 157 4.97 16.79 -9.81
N PHE A 158 3.98 16.56 -8.96
CA PHE A 158 2.69 17.22 -9.00
C PHE A 158 2.79 18.72 -8.64
N GLN A 159 1.98 19.52 -9.31
CA GLN A 159 1.79 20.94 -9.00
C GLN A 159 0.52 21.09 -8.16
N LEU A 160 0.62 21.77 -7.02
CA LEU A 160 -0.55 22.17 -6.22
C LEU A 160 -1.25 23.35 -6.89
N ARG A 161 -2.57 23.30 -7.03
CA ARG A 161 -3.35 24.44 -7.54
C ARG A 161 -3.32 25.61 -6.56
N SER A 162 -3.27 26.83 -7.09
CA SER A 162 -3.30 28.08 -6.32
C SER A 162 -4.70 28.46 -5.82
N SER A 163 -5.74 27.79 -6.30
CA SER A 163 -7.12 27.91 -5.84
C SER A 163 -7.85 26.57 -5.94
N GLU A 164 -8.95 26.47 -5.22
CA GLU A 164 -9.96 25.42 -5.35
C GLU A 164 -10.54 25.37 -6.79
N PRO A 165 -11.05 24.22 -7.25
CA PRO A 165 -11.88 24.16 -8.47
C PRO A 165 -13.32 24.59 -8.15
N PRO A 166 -14.03 25.27 -9.06
CA PRO A 166 -15.46 25.52 -8.91
C PRO A 166 -16.27 24.23 -8.72
N VAL A 167 -17.41 24.32 -8.02
CA VAL A 167 -18.41 23.25 -7.95
C VAL A 167 -18.83 22.82 -9.36
N GLY A 168 -18.93 21.51 -9.59
CA GLY A 168 -19.17 20.90 -10.90
C GLY A 168 -17.92 20.68 -11.76
N SER A 169 -16.71 21.01 -11.29
CA SER A 169 -15.46 20.68 -12.00
C SER A 169 -15.15 19.18 -11.94
N ASP A 170 -14.81 18.58 -13.08
CA ASP A 170 -14.31 17.20 -13.15
C ASP A 170 -12.99 17.02 -12.36
N VAL A 171 -12.96 15.98 -11.52
CA VAL A 171 -11.81 15.60 -10.70
C VAL A 171 -11.60 14.08 -10.66
N ALA A 172 -10.39 13.65 -10.30
CA ALA A 172 -10.08 12.25 -10.05
C ALA A 172 -9.25 12.08 -8.77
N ALA A 173 -9.64 11.13 -7.92
CA ALA A 173 -8.82 10.68 -6.80
C ALA A 173 -7.91 9.53 -7.26
N LEU A 174 -6.62 9.62 -6.93
CA LEU A 174 -5.63 8.58 -7.25
C LEU A 174 -5.14 7.92 -5.95
N GLY A 175 -5.06 6.59 -5.91
CA GLY A 175 -4.54 5.89 -4.73
C GLY A 175 -4.66 4.38 -4.73
N PHE A 176 -4.33 3.80 -3.58
CA PHE A 176 -4.20 2.36 -3.35
C PHE A 176 -5.24 1.87 -2.31
N PRO A 177 -6.52 1.76 -2.69
CA PRO A 177 -7.60 1.45 -1.76
C PRO A 177 -7.46 0.02 -1.24
N LEU A 178 -7.63 -0.16 0.07
CA LEU A 178 -7.47 -1.41 0.81
C LEU A 178 -6.10 -2.09 0.58
N GLY A 179 -5.07 -1.31 0.20
CA GLY A 179 -3.74 -1.84 -0.14
C GLY A 179 -3.63 -2.45 -1.55
N HIS A 180 -4.73 -2.53 -2.30
CA HIS A 180 -4.77 -3.05 -3.67
C HIS A 180 -3.90 -2.22 -4.65
N PRO A 181 -3.67 -2.73 -5.89
CA PRO A 181 -3.00 -1.97 -6.95
C PRO A 181 -3.61 -0.58 -7.20
N PHE A 182 -2.81 0.30 -7.82
CA PHE A 182 -3.19 1.67 -8.13
C PHE A 182 -4.57 1.79 -8.82
N THR A 183 -5.39 2.70 -8.31
CA THR A 183 -6.70 3.05 -8.86
C THR A 183 -6.79 4.54 -9.19
N LEU A 184 -7.64 4.85 -10.17
CA LEU A 184 -8.26 6.15 -10.36
C LEU A 184 -9.76 5.98 -10.11
N THR A 185 -10.37 6.88 -9.35
CA THR A 185 -11.82 7.07 -9.30
C THR A 185 -12.13 8.50 -9.71
N ARG A 186 -13.19 8.70 -10.51
CA ARG A 186 -13.59 10.01 -11.03
C ARG A 186 -14.85 10.51 -10.34
N GLY A 187 -14.99 11.82 -10.32
CA GLY A 187 -16.15 12.53 -9.80
C GLY A 187 -16.10 14.01 -10.14
N THR A 188 -16.89 14.79 -9.44
CA THR A 188 -16.99 16.25 -9.54
C THR A 188 -16.65 16.89 -8.19
N VAL A 189 -16.34 18.19 -8.18
CA VAL A 189 -16.43 18.99 -6.94
C VAL A 189 -17.90 19.18 -6.60
N SER A 190 -18.39 18.50 -5.56
CA SER A 190 -19.78 18.57 -5.11
C SER A 190 -20.06 19.80 -4.24
N ALA A 191 -19.08 20.20 -3.42
CA ALA A 191 -19.14 21.40 -2.58
C ALA A 191 -17.72 21.92 -2.25
N LEU A 192 -17.66 23.19 -1.84
CA LEU A 192 -16.49 23.84 -1.26
C LEU A 192 -16.82 24.28 0.17
N ASP A 193 -15.78 24.64 0.94
CA ASP A 193 -15.86 25.05 2.35
C ASP A 193 -16.61 24.04 3.24
N ALA A 194 -16.59 22.76 2.87
CA ALA A 194 -17.27 21.72 3.60
C ALA A 194 -16.58 21.43 4.95
N GLU A 195 -17.38 21.07 5.95
CA GLU A 195 -16.92 20.61 7.25
C GLU A 195 -17.32 19.15 7.47
N GLN A 196 -16.46 18.38 8.16
CA GLN A 196 -16.75 17.01 8.56
C GLN A 196 -16.24 16.77 9.99
N ASP A 197 -17.14 16.39 10.90
CA ASP A 197 -16.76 15.88 12.22
C ASP A 197 -16.17 14.47 12.06
N ILE A 198 -14.93 14.28 12.49
CA ILE A 198 -14.25 12.97 12.51
C ILE A 198 -14.14 12.40 13.93
N GLY A 199 -14.72 13.10 14.91
CA GLY A 199 -14.99 12.61 16.25
C GLY A 199 -13.97 13.02 17.32
N ASP A 200 -12.69 13.18 16.98
CA ASP A 200 -11.70 13.87 17.82
C ASP A 200 -11.61 15.38 17.50
N ARG A 201 -12.03 15.76 16.28
CA ARG A 201 -12.06 17.14 15.78
C ARG A 201 -13.01 17.28 14.59
N ILE A 202 -13.36 18.52 14.26
CA ILE A 202 -13.98 18.88 12.98
C ILE A 202 -12.87 19.25 12.00
N LEU A 203 -12.86 18.60 10.83
CA LEU A 203 -12.08 19.03 9.68
C LEU A 203 -12.90 20.09 8.91
N GLN A 204 -12.42 21.33 8.89
CA GLN A 204 -13.07 22.46 8.21
C GLN A 204 -12.42 22.73 6.84
N ASN A 205 -13.05 23.57 6.01
CA ASN A 205 -12.56 24.09 4.73
C ASN A 205 -12.07 22.98 3.78
N LEU A 206 -12.95 22.03 3.46
CA LEU A 206 -12.69 20.89 2.58
C LEU A 206 -13.34 21.07 1.21
N ILE A 207 -12.75 20.45 0.19
CA ILE A 207 -13.45 20.09 -1.05
C ILE A 207 -14.27 18.83 -0.75
N GLN A 208 -15.56 18.84 -1.04
CA GLN A 208 -16.38 17.64 -1.12
C GLN A 208 -16.41 17.14 -2.57
N THR A 209 -16.36 15.83 -2.76
CA THR A 209 -16.47 15.17 -4.07
C THR A 209 -17.30 13.88 -3.98
N ASP A 210 -17.92 13.51 -5.10
CA ASP A 210 -18.62 12.24 -5.30
C ASP A 210 -17.70 11.12 -5.82
N ALA A 211 -16.42 11.44 -6.07
CA ALA A 211 -15.41 10.45 -6.47
C ALA A 211 -15.27 9.35 -5.40
N ALA A 212 -15.45 8.09 -5.81
CA ALA A 212 -15.45 6.96 -4.88
C ALA A 212 -14.11 6.81 -4.14
N VAL A 213 -14.14 6.95 -2.80
CA VAL A 213 -12.94 6.96 -1.94
C VAL A 213 -13.09 5.93 -0.83
N ASN A 214 -12.08 5.07 -0.69
CA ASN A 214 -12.00 4.03 0.33
C ASN A 214 -10.67 4.10 1.09
N HIS A 215 -10.61 3.52 2.30
CA HIS A 215 -9.37 3.40 3.09
C HIS A 215 -8.19 3.00 2.21
N GLY A 216 -7.03 3.63 2.40
CA GLY A 216 -5.87 3.50 1.51
C GLY A 216 -5.74 4.64 0.48
N ASN A 217 -6.84 5.25 0.02
CA ASN A 217 -6.76 6.48 -0.81
C ASN A 217 -6.34 7.73 -0.02
N SER A 218 -6.39 7.68 1.32
CA SER A 218 -5.92 8.77 2.19
C SER A 218 -4.51 9.22 1.87
N GLY A 219 -4.33 10.54 1.80
CA GLY A 219 -3.08 11.18 1.42
C GLY A 219 -2.84 11.23 -0.09
N GLY A 220 -3.65 10.53 -0.90
CA GLY A 220 -3.59 10.58 -2.35
C GLY A 220 -4.05 11.91 -2.92
N PRO A 221 -3.63 12.27 -4.15
CA PRO A 221 -4.02 13.51 -4.78
C PRO A 221 -5.43 13.41 -5.36
N LEU A 222 -6.26 14.41 -5.09
CA LEU A 222 -7.43 14.75 -5.88
C LEU A 222 -6.96 15.72 -6.98
N ILE A 223 -7.02 15.31 -8.25
CA ILE A 223 -6.50 16.07 -9.39
C ILE A 223 -7.59 16.57 -10.33
N THR A 224 -7.32 17.66 -11.04
CA THR A 224 -8.09 18.12 -12.20
C THR A 224 -7.51 17.56 -13.51
N GLN A 225 -8.23 17.70 -14.62
CA GLN A 225 -7.88 17.13 -15.94
C GLN A 225 -6.62 17.74 -16.59
N ASP A 226 -6.08 18.83 -16.05
CA ASP A 226 -4.75 19.37 -16.38
C ASP A 226 -3.59 18.59 -15.72
N GLY A 227 -3.89 17.75 -14.73
CA GLY A 227 -2.93 17.01 -13.90
C GLY A 227 -2.50 17.75 -12.64
N GLN A 228 -3.03 18.95 -12.35
CA GLN A 228 -2.74 19.66 -11.11
C GLN A 228 -3.58 19.14 -9.93
N VAL A 229 -3.05 19.23 -8.72
CA VAL A 229 -3.69 18.76 -7.50
C VAL A 229 -4.62 19.83 -6.95
N ALA A 230 -5.91 19.52 -6.87
CA ALA A 230 -6.94 20.32 -6.22
C ALA A 230 -6.95 20.14 -4.69
N GLY A 231 -6.58 18.95 -4.19
CA GLY A 231 -6.47 18.68 -2.76
C GLY A 231 -5.88 17.32 -2.40
N VAL A 232 -5.72 17.06 -1.10
CA VAL A 232 -5.25 15.79 -0.52
C VAL A 232 -6.46 15.02 0.00
N VAL A 233 -6.73 13.83 -0.53
CA VAL A 233 -7.88 12.98 -0.14
C VAL A 233 -7.75 12.53 1.32
N VAL A 234 -8.86 12.56 2.06
CA VAL A 234 -8.95 12.06 3.43
C VAL A 234 -10.09 11.03 3.51
N THR A 235 -9.74 9.76 3.76
CA THR A 235 -10.72 8.72 4.08
C THR A 235 -11.05 8.83 5.56
N ILE A 236 -12.32 9.04 5.88
CA ILE A 236 -12.79 9.30 7.24
C ILE A 236 -13.64 8.12 7.70
N GLU A 237 -13.33 7.58 8.88
CA GLU A 237 -14.26 6.72 9.60
C GLU A 237 -15.36 7.60 10.23
N ILE A 238 -16.45 7.77 9.48
CA ILE A 238 -17.62 8.52 9.96
C ILE A 238 -18.21 7.78 11.17
N ARG A 239 -18.52 8.53 12.24
CA ARG A 239 -19.15 7.96 13.44
C ARG A 239 -20.47 7.26 13.11
N ASP A 240 -20.84 6.32 13.98
CA ASP A 240 -22.02 5.47 13.86
C ASP A 240 -22.08 4.62 12.57
N ASN A 241 -20.93 4.42 11.92
CA ASN A 241 -20.72 3.56 10.74
C ASN A 241 -21.51 3.99 9.49
N VAL A 242 -22.01 5.24 9.46
CA VAL A 242 -22.79 5.80 8.35
C VAL A 242 -21.86 6.23 7.21
N ARG A 243 -21.49 5.27 6.36
CA ARG A 243 -20.88 5.57 5.06
C ARG A 243 -21.95 6.12 4.10
N ALA A 244 -21.93 7.44 3.89
CA ALA A 244 -22.67 8.05 2.80
C ALA A 244 -21.99 7.74 1.46
N GLU A 245 -22.64 6.93 0.63
CA GLU A 245 -22.17 6.67 -0.74
C GLU A 245 -22.17 7.96 -1.56
N GLY A 246 -21.11 8.19 -2.35
CA GLY A 246 -20.95 9.42 -3.13
C GLY A 246 -20.62 10.67 -2.31
N ILE A 247 -20.11 10.53 -1.08
CA ILE A 247 -19.54 11.65 -0.31
C ILE A 247 -18.12 11.32 0.15
N ALA A 248 -17.15 12.08 -0.34
CA ALA A 248 -15.75 12.03 0.04
C ALA A 248 -15.16 13.44 0.17
N TYR A 249 -14.03 13.56 0.89
CA TYR A 249 -13.44 14.86 1.21
C TYR A 249 -11.94 14.94 0.85
N ALA A 250 -11.50 16.14 0.49
CA ALA A 250 -10.09 16.47 0.29
C ALA A 250 -9.72 17.84 0.90
N VAL A 251 -8.54 17.91 1.51
CA VAL A 251 -7.99 19.15 2.08
C VAL A 251 -7.39 20.00 0.96
N THR A 252 -7.76 21.28 0.86
CA THR A 252 -7.50 22.08 -0.35
C THR A 252 -6.02 22.34 -0.63
N ALA A 253 -5.66 22.35 -1.90
CA ALA A 253 -4.28 22.56 -2.35
C ALA A 253 -3.62 23.86 -1.84
N PRO A 254 -4.33 25.01 -1.70
CA PRO A 254 -3.78 26.19 -1.02
C PRO A 254 -3.34 25.92 0.43
N ARG A 255 -4.14 25.20 1.23
CA ARG A 255 -3.80 24.84 2.62
C ARG A 255 -2.59 23.90 2.69
N VAL A 256 -2.53 22.95 1.76
CA VAL A 256 -1.39 22.04 1.57
C VAL A 256 -0.13 22.83 1.21
N ALA A 257 -0.22 23.80 0.30
CA ALA A 257 0.90 24.65 -0.09
C ALA A 257 1.43 25.49 1.09
N THR A 258 0.56 26.07 1.91
CA THR A 258 0.97 26.78 3.15
C THR A 258 1.77 25.88 4.08
N ALA A 259 1.25 24.70 4.42
CA ALA A 259 1.91 23.76 5.32
C ALA A 259 3.23 23.21 4.75
N VAL A 260 3.24 22.85 3.46
CA VAL A 260 4.44 22.39 2.74
C VAL A 260 5.54 23.45 2.73
N ASN A 261 5.20 24.73 2.50
CA ASN A 261 6.18 25.82 2.49
C ASN A 261 6.76 26.08 3.89
N GLU A 262 5.95 25.95 4.94
CA GLU A 262 6.41 26.00 6.33
C GLU A 262 7.44 24.88 6.59
N TRP A 263 7.10 23.64 6.26
CA TRP A 263 7.94 22.47 6.57
C TRP A 263 9.17 22.30 5.69
N LYS A 264 9.16 22.83 4.45
CA LYS A 264 10.36 22.97 3.62
C LYS A 264 11.44 23.85 4.26
N SER A 265 11.08 24.73 5.20
CA SER A 265 12.02 25.59 5.93
C SER A 265 12.54 25.00 7.24
N ARG A 266 11.96 23.90 7.73
CA ARG A 266 12.36 23.25 8.99
C ARG A 266 13.62 22.39 8.82
N SER A 267 14.54 22.50 9.78
CA SER A 267 15.79 21.73 9.85
C SER A 267 15.68 20.43 10.67
N THR A 268 14.62 20.25 11.46
CA THR A 268 14.43 19.09 12.35
C THR A 268 13.17 18.31 11.94
N PRO A 269 13.31 17.05 11.48
CA PRO A 269 12.18 16.15 11.25
C PRO A 269 11.39 15.85 12.54
N VAL A 270 10.14 15.43 12.38
CA VAL A 270 9.34 14.84 13.46
C VAL A 270 9.94 13.47 13.79
N ALA A 271 10.38 13.29 15.03
CA ALA A 271 10.96 12.04 15.51
C ALA A 271 9.95 10.88 15.42
N PHE A 272 10.44 9.71 15.04
CA PHE A 272 9.64 8.48 15.04
C PHE A 272 9.33 8.00 16.45
N LYS A 273 8.25 7.24 16.56
CA LYS A 273 7.82 6.59 17.79
C LYS A 273 8.72 5.38 18.06
N ASP A 274 9.57 5.49 19.07
CA ASP A 274 10.24 4.33 19.67
C ASP A 274 9.20 3.37 20.27
N CYS A 275 9.40 2.08 19.99
CA CYS A 275 8.58 0.97 20.48
C CYS A 275 9.29 0.15 21.57
N GLY A 276 10.58 0.40 21.81
CA GLY A 276 11.43 -0.32 22.75
C GLY A 276 11.95 -1.64 22.19
N ASN A 277 13.09 -2.10 22.74
CA ASN A 277 13.70 -3.41 22.44
C ASN A 277 14.00 -3.67 20.94
N ALA A 278 14.12 -2.64 20.11
CA ALA A 278 14.48 -2.79 18.70
C ALA A 278 15.89 -3.39 18.56
N PRO A 279 16.10 -4.43 17.72
CA PRO A 279 17.40 -5.08 17.54
C PRO A 279 18.43 -4.17 16.85
N ALA A 280 17.98 -3.21 16.04
CA ALA A 280 18.83 -2.16 15.47
C ALA A 280 18.03 -0.84 15.30
N PRO A 281 17.85 -0.03 16.37
CA PRO A 281 17.05 1.19 16.30
C PRO A 281 17.64 2.20 15.31
N GLY A 282 16.83 2.73 14.41
CA GLY A 282 17.23 3.77 13.45
C GLY A 282 18.08 3.29 12.26
N SER A 283 18.26 1.99 12.08
CA SER A 283 19.00 1.38 10.94
C SER A 283 18.27 1.46 9.58
N GLY A 284 17.12 2.13 9.53
CA GLY A 284 16.30 2.30 8.33
C GLY A 284 15.41 1.08 8.04
N PHE A 285 14.97 1.01 6.79
CA PHE A 285 14.11 -0.05 6.26
C PHE A 285 14.94 -1.02 5.41
N PHE A 286 14.63 -2.32 5.44
CA PHE A 286 15.32 -3.31 4.60
C PHE A 286 14.72 -3.34 3.18
N PRO A 287 15.53 -3.41 2.11
CA PRO A 287 15.02 -3.58 0.77
C PRO A 287 14.31 -4.94 0.63
N LEU A 288 13.00 -4.90 0.35
CA LEU A 288 12.24 -6.03 -0.18
C LEU A 288 12.04 -5.85 -1.69
N THR A 289 12.49 -6.81 -2.48
CA THR A 289 12.23 -6.87 -3.93
C THR A 289 11.20 -7.95 -4.27
N VAL A 290 10.37 -7.71 -5.29
CA VAL A 290 9.43 -8.71 -5.83
C VAL A 290 9.81 -9.00 -7.28
N SER A 291 10.44 -10.15 -7.49
CA SER A 291 10.81 -10.69 -8.81
C SER A 291 9.84 -11.78 -9.29
N ALA A 292 9.08 -12.40 -8.37
CA ALA A 292 8.01 -13.34 -8.68
C ALA A 292 6.94 -12.75 -9.63
N ASN A 293 6.57 -13.51 -10.66
CA ASN A 293 5.54 -13.14 -11.63
C ASN A 293 4.16 -13.71 -11.23
N HIS A 294 3.57 -13.15 -10.17
CA HIS A 294 2.25 -13.51 -9.67
C HIS A 294 1.55 -12.28 -9.09
N ASP A 295 0.25 -12.10 -9.36
CA ASP A 295 -0.47 -10.85 -9.05
C ASP A 295 -0.46 -10.51 -7.56
N GLN A 296 -0.63 -11.52 -6.70
CA GLN A 296 -0.61 -11.39 -5.23
C GLN A 296 0.81 -11.24 -4.65
N ALA A 297 1.89 -11.45 -5.42
CA ALA A 297 3.26 -11.40 -4.88
C ALA A 297 3.61 -10.01 -4.29
N ARG A 298 2.95 -8.95 -4.79
CA ARG A 298 3.05 -7.60 -4.22
C ARG A 298 2.40 -7.52 -2.85
N ASN A 299 1.17 -8.01 -2.73
CA ASN A 299 0.35 -7.92 -1.52
C ASN A 299 0.93 -8.79 -0.38
N ILE A 300 1.49 -9.96 -0.72
CA ILE A 300 2.34 -10.75 0.19
C ILE A 300 3.58 -9.95 0.60
N GLY A 301 4.25 -9.28 -0.36
CA GLY A 301 5.37 -8.38 -0.11
C GLY A 301 5.08 -7.24 0.87
N GLN A 302 3.88 -6.64 0.83
CA GLN A 302 3.44 -5.64 1.81
C GLN A 302 3.41 -6.21 3.23
N SER A 303 2.92 -7.45 3.35
CA SER A 303 2.72 -8.12 4.63
C SER A 303 4.06 -8.57 5.23
N LEU A 304 4.96 -9.12 4.42
CA LEU A 304 6.35 -9.41 4.83
C LEU A 304 7.16 -8.15 5.13
N ILE A 305 6.92 -7.04 4.42
CA ILE A 305 7.47 -5.71 4.74
C ILE A 305 7.07 -5.28 6.15
N LEU A 306 5.77 -5.29 6.46
CA LEU A 306 5.27 -4.81 7.76
C LEU A 306 5.66 -5.76 8.90
N HIS A 307 5.75 -7.07 8.63
CA HIS A 307 6.21 -8.06 9.60
C HIS A 307 7.70 -7.88 9.94
N GLY A 308 8.58 -7.88 8.93
CA GLY A 308 10.01 -7.70 9.13
C GLY A 308 10.36 -6.31 9.71
N GLN A 309 9.63 -5.25 9.33
CA GLN A 309 9.81 -3.93 9.96
C GLN A 309 9.31 -3.91 11.40
N GLY A 310 8.22 -4.60 11.70
CA GLY A 310 7.74 -4.74 13.07
C GLY A 310 8.80 -5.40 13.96
N ILE A 311 9.54 -6.38 13.45
CA ILE A 311 10.72 -6.96 14.13
C ILE A 311 11.84 -5.92 14.25
N ASN A 312 12.30 -5.33 13.13
CA ASN A 312 13.44 -4.41 13.09
C ASN A 312 13.28 -3.17 14.00
N GLN A 313 12.06 -2.65 14.14
CA GLN A 313 11.75 -1.48 14.97
C GLN A 313 11.29 -1.83 16.41
N GLY A 314 11.33 -3.10 16.82
CA GLY A 314 10.83 -3.55 18.14
C GLY A 314 9.31 -3.47 18.31
N ALA A 315 8.59 -3.13 17.23
CA ALA A 315 7.13 -3.12 17.11
C ALA A 315 6.55 -4.55 16.98
N TYR A 316 6.95 -5.44 17.89
CA TYR A 316 6.65 -6.87 17.83
C TYR A 316 5.15 -7.19 17.84
N THR A 317 4.33 -6.40 18.52
CA THR A 317 2.85 -6.53 18.48
C THR A 317 2.29 -6.34 17.07
N SER A 318 2.90 -5.47 16.25
CA SER A 318 2.51 -5.26 14.85
C SER A 318 2.95 -6.42 13.96
N ALA A 319 4.17 -6.94 14.16
CA ALA A 319 4.65 -8.10 13.42
C ALA A 319 3.85 -9.38 13.74
N PHE A 320 3.52 -9.59 15.02
CA PHE A 320 2.76 -10.73 15.51
C PHE A 320 1.31 -10.76 14.99
N LYS A 321 0.68 -9.59 14.83
CA LYS A 321 -0.66 -9.46 14.23
C LYS A 321 -0.73 -9.83 12.75
N LEU A 322 0.41 -9.97 12.08
CA LEU A 322 0.50 -10.44 10.69
C LEU A 322 0.70 -11.96 10.59
N LEU A 323 0.61 -12.69 11.70
CA LEU A 323 0.47 -14.14 11.74
C LEU A 323 -1.03 -14.50 11.78
N THR A 324 -1.45 -15.66 11.25
CA THR A 324 -2.86 -16.11 11.39
C THR A 324 -3.25 -16.34 12.86
N PRO A 325 -4.54 -16.26 13.23
CA PRO A 325 -4.98 -16.53 14.60
C PRO A 325 -4.52 -17.89 15.14
N GLU A 326 -4.47 -18.91 14.28
CA GLU A 326 -4.01 -20.26 14.58
C GLU A 326 -2.52 -20.26 14.91
N LEU A 327 -1.71 -19.57 14.10
CA LEU A 327 -0.26 -19.47 14.32
C LEU A 327 0.04 -18.63 15.58
N GLN A 328 -0.67 -17.51 15.78
CA GLN A 328 -0.60 -16.72 17.01
C GLN A 328 -0.90 -17.59 18.26
N ALA A 329 -1.90 -18.47 18.19
CA ALA A 329 -2.24 -19.37 19.29
C ALA A 329 -1.13 -20.39 19.63
N THR A 330 -0.26 -20.77 18.69
CA THR A 330 0.88 -21.66 18.99
C THR A 330 1.97 -20.97 19.81
N PHE A 331 2.18 -19.66 19.61
CA PHE A 331 3.11 -18.83 20.37
C PHE A 331 2.49 -18.22 21.65
N GLY A 332 1.17 -18.10 21.68
CA GLY A 332 0.37 -17.58 22.80
C GLY A 332 0.22 -16.06 22.80
N ASP A 333 1.32 -15.30 22.77
CA ASP A 333 1.28 -13.83 22.67
C ASP A 333 2.56 -13.24 22.08
N ALA A 334 2.49 -11.97 21.66
CA ALA A 334 3.59 -11.25 21.02
C ALA A 334 4.85 -11.15 21.91
N THR A 335 4.72 -11.08 23.24
CA THR A 335 5.86 -10.98 24.17
C THR A 335 6.60 -12.31 24.31
N LYS A 336 5.87 -13.43 24.33
CA LYS A 336 6.45 -14.78 24.27
C LYS A 336 7.12 -15.04 22.92
N TRP A 337 6.45 -14.65 21.83
CA TRP A 337 6.98 -14.78 20.47
C TRP A 337 8.27 -13.97 20.25
N SER A 338 8.32 -12.73 20.74
CA SER A 338 9.46 -11.83 20.53
C SER A 338 10.64 -12.02 21.49
N ALA A 339 10.54 -12.94 22.47
CA ALA A 339 11.52 -13.05 23.56
C ALA A 339 12.96 -13.25 23.07
N ASP A 340 13.14 -14.06 22.02
CA ASP A 340 14.44 -14.35 21.39
C ASP A 340 14.69 -13.49 20.12
N LEU A 341 13.77 -12.58 19.75
CA LEU A 341 13.91 -11.71 18.58
C LEU A 341 14.64 -10.38 18.87
N GLY A 342 15.06 -10.16 20.13
CA GLY A 342 15.75 -8.93 20.58
C GLY A 342 17.13 -8.68 19.94
N SER A 343 17.68 -9.63 19.18
CA SER A 343 18.88 -9.43 18.35
C SER A 343 18.63 -9.63 16.84
N SER A 344 17.46 -10.13 16.44
CA SER A 344 17.19 -10.60 15.08
C SER A 344 16.73 -9.47 14.17
N TYR A 345 17.55 -9.11 13.18
CA TYR A 345 17.31 -7.99 12.27
C TYR A 345 17.32 -8.44 10.80
N TRP A 346 16.27 -8.10 10.05
CA TRP A 346 16.15 -8.37 8.61
C TRP A 346 16.94 -7.33 7.81
N THR A 347 17.89 -7.75 6.97
CA THR A 347 18.75 -6.84 6.17
C THR A 347 18.32 -6.74 4.70
N LYS A 348 17.70 -7.77 4.13
CA LYS A 348 17.21 -7.81 2.74
C LYS A 348 16.19 -8.93 2.56
N ALA A 349 15.17 -8.72 1.71
CA ALA A 349 14.28 -9.80 1.27
C ALA A 349 14.04 -9.77 -0.26
N GLU A 350 13.77 -10.93 -0.85
CA GLU A 350 13.30 -11.05 -2.24
C GLU A 350 12.23 -12.15 -2.35
N ILE A 351 11.02 -11.80 -2.77
CA ILE A 351 10.01 -12.78 -3.19
C ILE A 351 10.32 -13.16 -4.64
N PHE A 352 10.88 -14.35 -4.84
CA PHE A 352 11.32 -14.82 -6.17
C PHE A 352 10.35 -15.81 -6.82
N ASN A 353 9.48 -16.45 -6.04
CA ASN A 353 8.42 -17.34 -6.54
C ASN A 353 7.17 -17.24 -5.66
N VAL A 354 5.98 -17.42 -6.25
CA VAL A 354 4.71 -17.58 -5.54
C VAL A 354 3.91 -18.68 -6.24
N THR A 355 3.35 -19.62 -5.49
CA THR A 355 2.65 -20.80 -5.99
C THR A 355 1.28 -20.99 -5.37
N GLY A 356 0.31 -21.31 -6.23
CA GLY A 356 -1.13 -21.41 -5.94
C GLY A 356 -1.91 -20.79 -7.11
N THR A 357 -3.22 -20.59 -6.97
CA THR A 357 -4.02 -19.82 -7.93
C THR A 357 -4.27 -18.40 -7.41
N PRO A 358 -4.25 -17.34 -8.24
CA PRO A 358 -4.43 -15.95 -7.78
C PRO A 358 -5.74 -15.63 -7.03
N SER A 359 -6.70 -16.56 -7.09
CA SER A 359 -8.02 -16.52 -6.45
C SER A 359 -8.21 -17.59 -5.36
N ALA A 360 -7.13 -18.23 -4.89
CA ALA A 360 -7.15 -19.03 -3.66
C ALA A 360 -6.86 -18.12 -2.47
N ASP A 361 -7.50 -18.40 -1.33
CA ASP A 361 -7.21 -17.71 -0.07
C ASP A 361 -5.88 -18.18 0.55
N ASP A 362 -5.29 -19.28 0.07
CA ASP A 362 -3.99 -19.82 0.49
C ASP A 362 -2.96 -19.77 -0.66
N LEU A 363 -1.76 -19.25 -0.38
CA LEU A 363 -0.63 -19.18 -1.30
C LEU A 363 0.71 -19.48 -0.61
N ASP A 364 1.61 -20.19 -1.28
CA ASP A 364 3.01 -20.29 -0.86
C ASP A 364 3.85 -19.21 -1.55
N ALA A 365 4.69 -18.49 -0.79
CA ALA A 365 5.69 -17.56 -1.31
C ALA A 365 7.10 -18.01 -0.93
N ASP A 366 7.96 -18.24 -1.92
CA ASP A 366 9.37 -18.54 -1.68
C ASP A 366 10.20 -17.25 -1.68
N VAL A 367 10.98 -17.07 -0.60
CA VAL A 367 11.65 -15.82 -0.26
C VAL A 367 13.13 -16.06 0.02
N ASN A 368 14.00 -15.34 -0.68
CA ASN A 368 15.40 -15.18 -0.27
C ASN A 368 15.42 -14.10 0.82
N LEU A 369 15.69 -14.47 2.07
CA LEU A 369 15.75 -13.55 3.22
C LEU A 369 17.19 -13.52 3.75
N GLN A 370 17.71 -12.34 4.07
CA GLN A 370 18.93 -12.20 4.85
C GLN A 370 18.62 -11.58 6.21
N THR A 371 19.17 -12.18 7.28
CA THR A 371 19.13 -11.64 8.64
C THR A 371 20.54 -11.52 9.22
N ILE A 372 20.66 -10.65 10.22
CA ILE A 372 21.77 -10.66 11.19
C ILE A 372 21.19 -10.83 12.60
N GLN A 373 21.95 -11.47 13.49
CA GLN A 373 21.55 -11.75 14.87
C GLN A 373 22.76 -12.04 15.76
N ASP A 374 22.57 -12.08 17.08
CA ASP A 374 23.61 -12.56 17.98
C ASP A 374 23.82 -14.08 17.78
N ALA A 375 25.06 -14.54 17.89
CA ALA A 375 25.44 -15.94 17.69
C ALA A 375 24.68 -16.91 18.62
N ALA A 376 24.24 -16.48 19.80
CA ALA A 376 23.40 -17.28 20.70
C ALA A 376 22.00 -17.57 20.14
N HIS A 377 21.51 -16.73 19.24
CA HIS A 377 20.21 -16.85 18.55
C HIS A 377 20.37 -17.19 17.05
N GLY A 378 21.60 -17.40 16.58
CA GLY A 378 21.94 -17.72 15.19
C GLY A 378 21.80 -19.21 14.86
N PRO A 379 21.24 -19.58 13.69
CA PRO A 379 21.24 -20.96 13.24
C PRO A 379 22.69 -21.45 13.07
N ASN A 380 23.06 -22.53 13.76
CA ASN A 380 24.46 -22.99 13.83
C ASN A 380 25.46 -21.89 14.27
N ALA A 381 25.03 -20.96 15.14
CA ALA A 381 25.78 -19.79 15.61
C ALA A 381 26.18 -18.78 14.51
N GLN A 382 25.49 -18.77 13.36
CA GLN A 382 25.64 -17.75 12.33
C GLN A 382 25.17 -16.38 12.86
N THR A 383 26.05 -15.37 12.83
CA THR A 383 25.68 -13.96 13.11
C THR A 383 25.06 -13.25 11.90
N CYS A 384 25.18 -13.85 10.71
CA CYS A 384 24.51 -13.45 9.48
C CYS A 384 24.05 -14.69 8.72
N SER A 385 22.80 -14.72 8.29
CA SER A 385 22.18 -15.89 7.68
C SER A 385 21.47 -15.52 6.38
N ASN A 386 21.84 -16.21 5.30
CA ASN A 386 21.11 -16.25 4.04
C ASN A 386 20.13 -17.42 4.09
N TRP A 387 18.85 -17.10 4.23
CA TRP A 387 17.75 -18.04 4.25
C TRP A 387 17.08 -18.13 2.88
N LYS A 388 16.51 -19.29 2.59
CA LYS A 388 15.58 -19.50 1.48
C LYS A 388 14.32 -20.16 2.02
N ILE A 389 13.39 -19.32 2.48
CA ILE A 389 12.22 -19.72 3.27
C ILE A 389 10.99 -19.77 2.37
N ARG A 390 10.14 -20.76 2.58
CA ARG A 390 8.76 -20.75 2.09
C ARG A 390 7.85 -20.23 3.19
N TYR A 391 7.20 -19.10 2.93
CA TYR A 391 6.09 -18.60 3.75
C TYR A 391 4.79 -19.11 3.16
N SER A 392 4.00 -19.84 3.94
CA SER A 392 2.62 -20.15 3.60
C SER A 392 1.74 -19.00 4.10
N MET A 393 0.96 -18.42 3.21
CA MET A 393 0.23 -17.17 3.40
C MET A 393 -1.28 -17.42 3.24
N HIS A 394 -2.08 -16.81 4.11
CA HIS A 394 -3.55 -16.89 4.10
C HIS A 394 -4.17 -15.49 3.96
N TRP A 395 -5.23 -15.34 3.19
CA TRP A 395 -5.93 -14.08 2.94
C TRP A 395 -7.13 -13.91 3.88
N ASP A 396 -7.09 -12.92 4.77
CA ASP A 396 -8.16 -12.69 5.76
C ASP A 396 -9.34 -11.81 5.24
N GLY A 397 -9.36 -11.52 3.94
CA GLY A 397 -10.25 -10.54 3.32
C GLY A 397 -9.68 -9.12 3.22
N THR A 398 -8.57 -8.82 3.92
CA THR A 398 -7.95 -7.48 4.00
C THR A 398 -6.43 -7.51 3.79
N VAL A 399 -5.73 -8.53 4.29
CA VAL A 399 -4.27 -8.66 4.25
C VAL A 399 -3.84 -10.14 4.13
N TRP A 400 -2.61 -10.37 3.64
CA TRP A 400 -2.01 -11.70 3.60
C TRP A 400 -1.30 -12.00 4.92
N LEU A 401 -1.95 -12.76 5.80
CA LEU A 401 -1.37 -13.24 7.06
C LEU A 401 -0.41 -14.40 6.82
N ILE A 402 0.66 -14.48 7.60
CA ILE A 402 1.59 -15.62 7.61
C ILE A 402 0.90 -16.77 8.36
N ALA A 403 0.58 -17.85 7.66
CA ALA A 403 0.00 -19.07 8.22
C ALA A 403 1.08 -20.05 8.69
N GLY A 404 2.28 -20.00 8.11
CA GLY A 404 3.41 -20.82 8.52
C GLY A 404 4.68 -20.55 7.73
N THR A 405 5.77 -21.22 8.13
CA THR A 405 7.06 -21.18 7.46
C THR A 405 7.63 -22.60 7.30
N SER A 406 8.43 -22.81 6.26
CA SER A 406 9.19 -24.05 6.04
C SER A 406 10.47 -23.79 5.25
N LEU A 407 11.40 -24.76 5.31
CA LEU A 407 12.71 -24.71 4.65
C LEU A 407 12.83 -25.79 3.55
N PRO A 408 12.01 -25.79 2.50
CA PRO A 408 12.06 -26.81 1.43
C PRO A 408 13.34 -26.75 0.58
N PHE A 409 14.15 -25.69 0.77
CA PHE A 409 15.45 -25.50 0.12
C PHE A 409 16.64 -25.86 1.03
N GLY A 410 16.39 -26.31 2.27
CA GLY A 410 17.41 -26.64 3.27
C GLY A 410 17.69 -25.53 4.28
N GLU A 411 18.58 -25.83 5.23
CA GLU A 411 19.03 -24.92 6.29
C GLU A 411 19.71 -23.65 5.75
N PRO A 412 19.62 -22.50 6.45
CA PRO A 412 20.28 -21.27 6.04
C PRO A 412 21.81 -21.41 6.06
N THR A 413 22.46 -20.79 5.07
CA THR A 413 23.92 -20.66 5.04
C THR A 413 24.35 -19.33 5.63
N ALA A 414 25.59 -19.22 6.11
CA ALA A 414 26.17 -17.93 6.48
C ALA A 414 26.15 -16.93 5.31
N CYS A 415 26.27 -15.63 5.62
CA CYS A 415 26.76 -14.62 4.68
C CYS A 415 28.25 -14.31 4.90
#